data_AF-A0A2P6PQV1-F1
#
_entry.id   AF-A0A2P6PQV1-F1
#
_cell.length_a   1.000
_cell.length_b   1.000
_cell.length_c   1.000
_cell.angle_alpha   90.00
_cell.angle_beta   90.00
_cell.angle_gamma   90.00
#
_symmetry.space_group_name_H-M   'P 1'
#
loop_
_entity.id
_entity.type
_entity.pdbx_description
1 polymer ?
#
loop_
_entity_poly.entity_id
_entity_poly.type
_entity_poly.pdbx_seq_one_letter_code
_entity_poly.pdbx_strand_id
1 'polypeptide(L)'
;MYFPPSFFDIMVHLVVHLVREVRLCGPVCFRWMYPFERFMKVLKDYVRNRNRPEGCMAECYVAEEALEYCSKHSSNLNTVGIPSTENNGRSEPTSAAFIESVTDVLFNQAHLTVLVNTDEVQPYIDEHMDYLKMTYPRFKKQDRWLQDKHMATFVKWFQEQIAYNLTRENHGISDTLRWLADKSNKDVLKYHA
;
A
#
# COMPACT_ATOMS: atom_id res chain seq x y z
N MET A 1 32.58 -5.50 -15.56
CA MET A 1 32.74 -4.27 -14.74
C MET A 1 33.13 -4.74 -13.34
N TYR A 2 34.37 -4.49 -12.92
CA TYR A 2 34.87 -4.88 -11.59
C TYR A 2 34.92 -3.63 -10.72
N PHE A 3 34.16 -3.61 -9.63
CA PHE A 3 34.19 -2.50 -8.66
C PHE A 3 35.28 -2.75 -7.62
N PRO A 4 36.03 -1.72 -7.20
CA PRO A 4 37.05 -1.86 -6.17
C PRO A 4 36.42 -2.18 -4.80
N PRO A 5 37.09 -2.94 -3.91
CA PRO A 5 36.54 -3.33 -2.60
C PRO A 5 36.07 -2.16 -1.72
N SER A 6 36.67 -0.98 -1.88
CA SER A 6 36.28 0.25 -1.19
C SER A 6 34.93 0.83 -1.63
N PHE A 7 34.35 0.33 -2.72
CA PHE A 7 33.03 0.74 -3.21
C PHE A 7 31.89 0.11 -2.40
N PHE A 8 32.14 -1.03 -1.75
CA PHE A 8 31.16 -1.70 -0.90
C PHE A 8 31.29 -1.22 0.54
N ASP A 9 30.99 0.05 0.77
CA ASP A 9 30.69 0.51 2.12
C ASP A 9 29.36 -0.09 2.62
N ILE A 10 29.09 0.03 3.91
CA ILE A 10 27.87 -0.50 4.55
C ILE A 10 26.59 0.01 3.85
N MET A 11 26.63 1.21 3.28
CA MET A 11 25.47 1.85 2.66
C MET A 11 25.16 1.21 1.30
N VAL A 12 26.18 0.98 0.46
CA VAL A 12 26.03 0.33 -0.86
C VAL A 12 25.71 -1.14 -0.71
N HIS A 13 26.35 -1.83 0.25
CA HIS A 13 26.10 -3.24 0.51
C HIS A 13 24.64 -3.49 0.92
N LEU A 14 24.11 -2.67 1.84
CA LEU A 14 22.75 -2.84 2.34
C LEU A 14 21.71 -2.73 1.21
N VAL A 15 21.86 -1.77 0.29
CA VAL A 15 20.92 -1.57 -0.83
C VAL A 15 20.90 -2.76 -1.79
N VAL A 16 22.06 -3.37 -2.06
CA VAL A 16 22.16 -4.56 -2.93
C VAL A 16 21.50 -5.78 -2.28
N HIS A 17 21.66 -5.94 -0.97
CA HIS A 17 21.06 -7.06 -0.23
C HIS A 17 19.56 -6.85 0.03
N LEU A 18 19.10 -5.60 0.23
CA LEU A 18 17.71 -5.27 0.50
C LEU A 18 16.77 -5.76 -0.61
N VAL A 19 17.16 -5.64 -1.89
CA VAL A 19 16.32 -6.07 -3.02
C VAL A 19 16.14 -7.60 -3.02
N ARG A 20 17.22 -8.35 -2.72
CA ARG A 20 17.15 -9.82 -2.63
C ARG A 20 16.37 -10.26 -1.40
N GLU A 21 16.55 -9.58 -0.27
CA GLU A 21 15.80 -9.83 0.96
C GLU A 21 14.31 -9.52 0.77
N VAL A 22 13.93 -8.40 0.15
CA VAL A 22 12.51 -8.12 -0.13
C VAL A 22 11.91 -9.17 -1.05
N ARG A 23 12.66 -9.62 -2.07
CA ARG A 23 12.17 -10.66 -3.01
C ARG A 23 11.97 -12.02 -2.35
N LEU A 24 12.90 -12.46 -1.51
CA LEU A 24 12.84 -13.79 -0.88
C LEU A 24 11.85 -13.86 0.28
N CYS A 25 11.56 -12.70 0.86
CA CYS A 25 11.30 -12.65 2.28
C CYS A 25 10.21 -11.59 2.59
N GLY A 26 9.85 -10.73 1.63
CA GLY A 26 8.76 -9.77 1.73
C GLY A 26 9.21 -8.42 2.30
N PRO A 27 8.28 -7.45 2.45
CA PRO A 27 8.59 -6.11 2.93
C PRO A 27 9.34 -6.12 4.26
N VAL A 28 10.41 -5.32 4.33
CA VAL A 28 11.34 -5.24 5.46
C VAL A 28 10.63 -4.82 6.77
N CYS A 29 9.56 -4.03 6.69
CA CYS A 29 8.80 -3.58 7.85
C CYS A 29 8.22 -4.73 8.70
N PHE A 30 7.90 -5.88 8.10
CA PHE A 30 7.38 -7.05 8.83
C PHE A 30 8.47 -7.88 9.51
N ARG A 31 9.74 -7.57 9.27
CA ARG A 31 10.92 -8.29 9.78
C ARG A 31 11.74 -7.48 10.74
N TRP A 32 11.41 -6.20 10.91
CA TRP A 32 12.06 -5.38 11.89
C TRP A 32 11.74 -5.92 13.28
N MET A 33 12.78 -6.30 14.01
CA MET A 33 12.67 -6.64 15.43
C MET A 33 12.38 -5.42 16.29
N TYR A 34 12.66 -4.21 15.78
CA TYR A 34 12.57 -2.98 16.52
C TYR A 34 11.22 -2.74 17.24
N PRO A 35 10.03 -2.99 16.63
CA PRO A 35 8.75 -2.88 17.35
C PRO A 35 8.62 -3.89 18.50
N PHE A 36 9.08 -5.12 18.30
CA PHE A 36 9.08 -6.16 19.33
C PHE A 36 10.04 -5.81 20.47
N GLU A 37 11.25 -5.35 20.17
CA GLU A 37 12.23 -4.91 21.16
C GLU A 37 11.70 -3.74 21.99
N ARG A 38 11.06 -2.76 21.35
CA ARG A 38 10.44 -1.62 22.03
C ARG A 38 9.31 -2.06 22.96
N PHE A 39 8.46 -2.98 22.52
CA PHE A 39 7.39 -3.53 23.36
C PHE A 39 7.94 -4.34 24.54
N MET A 40 8.94 -5.19 24.30
CA MET A 40 9.61 -5.96 25.35
C MET A 40 10.27 -5.07 26.41
N LYS A 41 10.78 -3.89 26.01
CA LYS A 41 11.29 -2.89 26.96
C LYS A 41 10.19 -2.41 27.92
N VAL A 42 8.99 -2.12 27.41
CA VAL A 42 7.85 -1.70 28.24
C VAL A 42 7.43 -2.82 29.20
N LEU A 43 7.26 -4.04 28.68
CA LEU A 43 6.91 -5.21 29.50
C LEU A 43 7.92 -5.47 30.62
N LYS A 44 9.21 -5.23 30.36
CA LYS A 44 10.25 -5.39 31.37
C LYS A 44 10.04 -4.47 32.57
N ASP A 45 9.52 -3.26 32.36
CA ASP A 45 9.25 -2.29 33.42
C ASP A 45 8.03 -2.69 34.28
N TYR A 46 7.14 -3.57 33.78
CA TYR A 46 6.04 -4.14 34.55
C TYR A 46 6.46 -5.22 35.55
N VAL A 47 7.66 -5.80 35.42
CA VAL A 47 8.12 -6.88 36.29
C VAL A 47 8.51 -6.33 37.66
N ARG A 48 7.53 -6.22 38.56
CA ARG A 48 7.73 -5.81 39.96
C ARG A 48 8.21 -6.95 40.87
N ASN A 49 7.86 -8.19 40.53
CA ASN A 49 8.30 -9.39 41.24
C ASN A 49 8.98 -10.39 40.28
N ARG A 50 10.29 -10.55 40.43
CA ARG A 50 11.10 -11.46 39.58
C ARG A 50 10.79 -12.94 39.78
N ASN A 51 10.12 -13.32 40.87
CA ASN A 51 9.74 -14.71 41.09
C ASN A 51 8.50 -15.12 40.27
N ARG A 52 7.75 -14.15 39.71
CA ARG A 52 6.56 -14.37 38.87
C ARG A 52 6.46 -13.28 37.78
N PRO A 53 7.43 -13.18 36.87
CA PRO A 53 7.51 -12.08 35.91
C PRO A 53 6.32 -12.06 34.94
N GLU A 54 5.85 -13.22 34.48
CA GLU A 54 4.71 -13.33 33.56
C GLU A 54 3.42 -12.82 34.19
N GLY A 55 3.20 -13.16 35.47
CA GLY A 55 2.04 -12.70 36.23
C GLY A 55 2.03 -11.17 36.41
N CYS A 56 3.18 -10.58 36.75
CA CYS A 56 3.31 -9.12 36.87
C CYS A 56 3.07 -8.41 35.54
N MET A 57 3.63 -8.92 34.44
CA MET A 57 3.42 -8.34 33.11
C MET A 57 1.95 -8.39 32.70
N ALA A 58 1.28 -9.54 32.88
CA ALA A 58 -0.13 -9.71 32.55
C ALA A 58 -1.04 -8.80 33.39
N GLU A 59 -0.79 -8.71 34.70
CA GLU A 59 -1.57 -7.87 35.61
C GLU A 59 -1.44 -6.38 35.26
N CYS A 60 -0.21 -5.88 35.08
CA CYS A 60 0.02 -4.48 34.72
C CYS A 60 -0.56 -4.15 33.34
N TYR A 61 -0.40 -5.03 32.36
CA TYR A 61 -0.94 -4.82 31.02
C TYR A 61 -2.48 -4.73 31.03
N VAL A 62 -3.17 -5.64 31.74
CA VAL A 62 -4.63 -5.60 31.87
C VAL A 62 -5.10 -4.33 32.58
N ALA A 63 -4.37 -3.87 33.61
CA ALA A 63 -4.68 -2.63 34.30
C ALA A 63 -4.52 -1.40 33.39
N GLU A 64 -3.47 -1.34 32.59
CA GLU A 64 -3.25 -0.24 31.63
C GLU A 64 -4.31 -0.22 30.53
N GLU A 65 -4.64 -1.36 29.92
CA GLU A 65 -5.70 -1.46 28.90
C GLU A 65 -7.07 -1.02 29.46
N ALA A 66 -7.40 -1.43 30.70
CA ALA A 66 -8.62 -1.00 31.36
C ALA A 66 -8.64 0.51 31.63
N LEU A 67 -7.51 1.10 32.00
CA LEU A 67 -7.38 2.55 32.22
C LEU A 67 -7.48 3.32 30.90
N GLU A 68 -6.84 2.86 29.83
CA GLU A 68 -6.92 3.47 28.50
C GLU A 68 -8.36 3.41 27.96
N TYR A 69 -9.03 2.26 28.11
CA TYR A 69 -10.43 2.12 27.77
C TYR A 69 -11.31 3.10 28.55
N CYS A 70 -11.13 3.18 29.87
CA CYS A 70 -11.89 4.11 30.72
C CYS A 70 -11.61 5.57 30.36
N SER A 71 -10.36 5.92 30.06
CA SER A 71 -9.93 7.26 29.64
C SER A 71 -10.61 7.69 28.35
N LYS A 72 -10.63 6.81 27.34
CA LYS A 72 -11.28 7.07 26.05
C LYS A 72 -12.78 7.33 26.16
N HIS A 73 -13.45 6.73 27.14
CA HIS A 73 -14.90 6.86 27.36
C HIS A 73 -15.26 7.93 28.41
N SER A 74 -14.28 8.46 29.15
CA SER A 74 -14.48 9.49 30.18
C SER A 74 -13.93 10.82 29.69
N SER A 75 -14.79 11.65 29.10
CA SER A 75 -14.42 12.96 28.54
C SER A 75 -13.86 14.00 29.54
N ASN A 76 -13.78 13.69 30.84
CA ASN A 76 -13.53 14.67 31.91
C ASN A 76 -12.55 14.22 33.02
N LEU A 77 -11.80 13.13 32.86
CA LEU A 77 -10.83 12.71 33.88
C LEU A 77 -9.44 13.28 33.60
N ASN A 78 -9.12 14.38 34.27
CA ASN A 78 -7.75 14.91 34.32
C ASN A 78 -6.85 13.89 35.02
N THR A 79 -5.96 13.25 34.27
CA THR A 79 -5.01 12.29 34.81
C THR A 79 -3.97 13.04 35.64
N VAL A 80 -3.89 12.77 36.94
CA VAL A 80 -2.93 13.43 37.85
C VAL A 80 -1.50 13.13 37.38
N GLY A 81 -0.75 14.18 37.03
CA GLY A 81 0.64 14.10 36.58
C GLY A 81 0.86 14.30 35.07
N ILE A 82 -0.22 14.40 34.27
CA ILE A 82 -0.14 14.74 32.84
C ILE A 82 -0.78 16.13 32.67
N PRO A 83 -0.06 17.13 32.13
CA PRO A 83 -0.67 18.45 31.89
C PRO A 83 -1.86 18.29 30.93
N SER A 84 -2.98 18.93 31.29
CA SER A 84 -4.22 18.92 30.51
C SER A 84 -3.94 19.34 29.07
N THR A 85 -3.97 18.38 28.14
CA THR A 85 -3.82 18.60 26.71
C THR A 85 -5.12 19.16 26.14
N GLU A 86 -5.49 20.38 26.52
CA GLU A 86 -6.53 21.12 25.79
C GLU A 86 -5.99 21.65 24.44
N ASN A 87 -4.67 21.68 24.25
CA ASN A 87 -4.05 22.08 22.98
C ASN A 87 -2.77 21.28 22.72
N ASN A 88 -2.91 20.04 22.29
CA ASN A 88 -1.98 19.43 21.34
C ASN A 88 -2.59 18.14 20.81
N GLY A 89 -2.42 17.93 19.50
CA GLY A 89 -3.09 16.91 18.71
C GLY A 89 -3.25 15.60 19.45
N ARG A 90 -4.49 15.10 19.42
CA ARG A 90 -4.85 13.69 19.58
C ARG A 90 -3.61 12.84 19.32
N SER A 91 -3.07 12.23 20.38
CA SER A 91 -2.12 11.12 20.21
C SER A 91 -2.97 9.95 19.71
N GLU A 92 -3.38 10.03 18.45
CA GLU A 92 -3.93 8.90 17.73
C GLU A 92 -2.86 7.80 17.75
N PRO A 93 -3.25 6.53 17.95
CA PRO A 93 -2.30 5.44 17.95
C PRO A 93 -1.50 5.56 16.66
N THR A 94 -0.17 5.63 16.74
CA THR A 94 0.71 5.71 15.56
C THR A 94 0.55 4.48 14.65
N SER A 95 -0.14 3.46 15.16
CA SER A 95 -0.52 2.20 14.54
C SER A 95 -1.91 2.20 13.89
N ALA A 96 -2.74 3.24 14.06
CA ALA A 96 -4.05 3.30 13.41
C ALA A 96 -3.89 3.78 11.96
N ALA A 97 -3.97 2.85 11.01
CA ALA A 97 -4.04 3.19 9.60
C ALA A 97 -5.31 3.99 9.33
N PHE A 98 -5.19 5.14 8.69
CA PHE A 98 -6.34 5.85 8.14
C PHE A 98 -6.46 5.57 6.65
N ILE A 99 -7.70 5.61 6.16
CA ILE A 99 -7.99 5.45 4.74
C ILE A 99 -7.81 6.81 4.07
N GLU A 100 -6.86 6.88 3.14
CA GLU A 100 -6.74 8.01 2.22
C GLU A 100 -7.19 7.54 0.84
N SER A 101 -8.17 8.24 0.26
CA SER A 101 -8.64 7.99 -1.08
C SER A 101 -7.81 8.79 -2.08
N VAL A 102 -7.28 8.10 -3.10
CA VAL A 102 -6.54 8.76 -4.17
C VAL A 102 -7.52 9.45 -5.12
N THR A 103 -7.16 10.63 -5.63
CA THR A 103 -7.99 11.33 -6.62
C THR A 103 -8.17 10.49 -7.88
N ASP A 104 -9.34 10.59 -8.50
CA ASP A 104 -9.68 9.81 -9.71
C ASP A 104 -8.67 9.98 -10.85
N VAL A 105 -8.11 11.19 -10.98
CA VAL A 105 -7.12 11.50 -12.03
C VAL A 105 -5.83 10.72 -11.80
N LEU A 106 -5.27 10.81 -10.59
CA LEU A 106 -4.04 10.10 -10.22
C LEU A 106 -4.25 8.58 -10.26
N PHE A 107 -5.40 8.12 -9.77
CA PHE A 107 -5.74 6.71 -9.77
C PHE A 107 -5.82 6.14 -11.19
N ASN A 108 -6.52 6.82 -12.10
CA ASN A 108 -6.63 6.37 -13.50
C ASN A 108 -5.27 6.42 -14.21
N GLN A 109 -4.44 7.42 -13.93
CA GLN A 109 -3.08 7.49 -14.49
C GLN A 109 -2.18 6.36 -13.99
N ALA A 110 -2.21 6.07 -12.68
CA ALA A 110 -1.47 4.96 -12.11
C ALA A 110 -1.93 3.62 -12.71
N HIS A 111 -3.24 3.41 -12.80
CA HIS A 111 -3.82 2.21 -13.40
C HIS A 111 -3.45 2.04 -14.88
N LEU A 112 -3.53 3.11 -15.68
CA LEU A 112 -3.04 3.11 -17.08
C LEU A 112 -1.57 2.72 -17.17
N THR A 113 -0.75 3.23 -16.26
CA THR A 113 0.69 2.94 -16.25
C THR A 113 0.92 1.45 -16.03
N VAL A 114 0.14 0.80 -15.16
CA VAL A 114 0.22 -0.67 -14.96
C VAL A 114 -0.20 -1.40 -16.24
N LEU A 115 -1.31 -1.02 -16.86
CA LEU A 115 -1.81 -1.67 -18.08
C LEU A 115 -0.80 -1.60 -19.23
N VAL A 116 -0.23 -0.41 -19.49
CA VAL A 116 0.72 -0.19 -20.60
C VAL A 116 2.03 -0.96 -20.41
N ASN A 117 2.44 -1.24 -19.17
CA ASN A 117 3.65 -2.00 -18.87
C ASN A 117 3.39 -3.51 -18.71
N THR A 118 2.17 -3.99 -18.94
CA THR A 118 1.85 -5.42 -18.85
C THR A 118 1.89 -6.06 -20.23
N ASP A 119 2.70 -7.10 -20.39
CA ASP A 119 2.90 -7.78 -21.68
C ASP A 119 1.62 -8.40 -22.24
N GLU A 120 0.78 -8.99 -21.38
CA GLU A 120 -0.50 -9.59 -21.76
C GLU A 120 -1.53 -8.56 -22.29
N VAL A 121 -1.34 -7.27 -21.97
CA VAL A 121 -2.26 -6.19 -22.35
C VAL A 121 -1.88 -5.56 -23.70
N GLN A 122 -0.65 -5.75 -24.17
CA GLN A 122 -0.17 -5.22 -25.46
C GLN A 122 -1.11 -5.48 -26.66
N PRO A 123 -1.62 -6.72 -26.89
CA PRO A 123 -2.53 -6.96 -28.02
C PRO A 123 -3.82 -6.12 -27.93
N TYR A 124 -4.32 -5.84 -26.73
CA TYR A 124 -5.49 -4.98 -26.53
C TYR A 124 -5.18 -3.50 -26.76
N ILE A 125 -3.94 -3.06 -26.48
CA ILE A 125 -3.49 -1.70 -26.79
C ILE A 125 -3.50 -1.49 -28.31
N ASP A 126 -2.92 -2.43 -29.05
CA ASP A 126 -2.88 -2.39 -30.52
C ASP A 126 -4.29 -2.41 -31.11
N GLU A 127 -5.15 -3.30 -30.62
CA GLU A 127 -6.56 -3.39 -31.05
C GLU A 127 -7.32 -2.09 -30.78
N HIS A 128 -7.14 -1.48 -29.60
CA HIS A 128 -7.79 -0.20 -29.29
C HIS A 128 -7.25 0.93 -30.18
N MET A 129 -5.96 0.96 -30.46
CA MET A 129 -5.36 1.95 -31.35
C MET A 129 -5.90 1.83 -32.78
N ASP A 130 -6.09 0.62 -33.28
CA ASP A 130 -6.69 0.40 -34.59
C ASP A 130 -8.19 0.73 -34.61
N TYR A 131 -8.92 0.41 -33.54
CA TYR A 131 -10.30 0.84 -33.33
C TYR A 131 -10.43 2.37 -33.39
N LEU A 132 -9.52 3.11 -32.75
CA LEU A 132 -9.51 4.58 -32.81
C LEU A 132 -9.23 5.12 -34.22
N LYS A 133 -8.28 4.52 -34.96
CA LYS A 133 -8.00 4.90 -36.35
C LYS A 133 -9.18 4.64 -37.28
N MET A 134 -9.95 3.57 -37.05
CA MET A 134 -11.15 3.23 -37.82
C MET A 134 -12.33 4.14 -37.47
N THR A 135 -12.54 4.40 -36.18
CA THR A 135 -13.64 5.25 -35.70
C THR A 135 -13.44 6.72 -36.05
N TYR A 136 -12.18 7.16 -36.09
CA TYR A 136 -11.81 8.55 -36.39
C TYR A 136 -10.85 8.66 -37.59
N PRO A 137 -11.31 8.39 -38.82
CA PRO A 137 -10.45 8.41 -40.02
C PRO A 137 -9.77 9.75 -40.26
N ARG A 138 -10.40 10.85 -39.86
CA ARG A 138 -9.86 12.22 -40.00
C ARG A 138 -8.59 12.45 -39.19
N PHE A 139 -8.46 11.77 -38.04
CA PHE A 139 -7.33 11.92 -37.12
C PHE A 139 -6.31 10.77 -37.26
N LYS A 140 -6.47 9.90 -38.26
CA LYS A 140 -5.63 8.71 -38.48
C LYS A 140 -4.13 9.02 -38.61
N LYS A 141 -3.76 10.21 -39.10
CA LYS A 141 -2.37 10.67 -39.25
C LYS A 141 -1.87 11.52 -38.06
N GLN A 142 -2.72 11.78 -37.07
CA GLN A 142 -2.39 12.66 -35.95
C GLN A 142 -2.07 11.83 -34.71
N ASP A 143 -0.82 11.37 -34.62
CA ASP A 143 -0.36 10.45 -33.58
C ASP A 143 -0.60 10.99 -32.16
N ARG A 144 -0.32 12.28 -31.93
CA ARG A 144 -0.54 12.91 -30.62
C ARG A 144 -2.00 12.84 -30.18
N TRP A 145 -2.93 13.13 -31.10
CA TRP A 145 -4.35 13.09 -30.79
C TRP A 145 -4.83 11.66 -30.51
N LEU A 146 -4.33 10.69 -31.28
CA LEU A 146 -4.64 9.28 -31.06
C LEU A 146 -4.13 8.79 -29.71
N GLN A 147 -2.92 9.20 -29.31
CA GLN A 147 -2.36 8.88 -28.00
C GLN A 147 -3.16 9.52 -26.86
N ASP A 148 -3.46 10.82 -26.96
CA ASP A 148 -4.27 11.52 -25.94
C ASP A 148 -5.66 10.89 -25.81
N LYS A 149 -6.27 10.51 -26.94
CA LYS A 149 -7.57 9.83 -26.96
C LYS A 149 -7.49 8.42 -26.38
N HIS A 150 -6.46 7.66 -26.73
CA HIS A 150 -6.19 6.34 -26.19
C HIS A 150 -6.04 6.41 -24.67
N MET A 151 -5.17 7.27 -24.15
CA MET A 151 -4.97 7.45 -22.71
C MET A 151 -6.28 7.81 -21.99
N ALA A 152 -7.17 8.59 -22.61
CA ALA A 152 -8.44 8.97 -22.02
C ALA A 152 -9.50 7.86 -22.02
N THR A 153 -9.54 6.98 -23.03
CA THR A 153 -10.64 6.02 -23.21
C THR A 153 -10.27 4.55 -23.03
N PHE A 154 -8.98 4.21 -23.07
CA PHE A 154 -8.51 2.82 -23.11
C PHE A 154 -8.97 2.01 -21.90
N VAL A 155 -8.87 2.55 -20.69
CA VAL A 155 -9.26 1.82 -19.47
C VAL A 155 -10.71 1.35 -19.54
N LYS A 156 -11.63 2.25 -19.91
CA LYS A 156 -13.06 1.92 -20.01
C LYS A 156 -13.30 0.92 -21.14
N TRP A 157 -12.68 1.14 -22.30
CA TRP A 157 -12.80 0.23 -23.44
C TRP A 157 -12.27 -1.17 -23.10
N PHE A 158 -11.14 -1.28 -22.41
CA PHE A 158 -10.53 -2.55 -22.00
C PHE A 158 -11.44 -3.35 -21.06
N GLN A 159 -12.07 -2.67 -20.09
CA GLN A 159 -13.08 -3.28 -19.22
C GLN A 159 -14.26 -3.85 -20.01
N GLU A 160 -14.78 -3.09 -20.96
CA GLU A 160 -15.89 -3.50 -21.82
C GLU A 160 -15.51 -4.68 -22.72
N GLN A 161 -14.29 -4.69 -23.27
CA GLN A 161 -13.79 -5.81 -24.08
C GLN A 161 -13.64 -7.10 -23.28
N ILE A 162 -13.07 -7.02 -22.07
CA ILE A 162 -12.92 -8.21 -21.22
C ILE A 162 -14.28 -8.73 -20.77
N ALA A 163 -15.19 -7.86 -20.36
CA ALA A 163 -16.57 -8.25 -20.02
C ALA A 163 -17.29 -8.90 -21.21
N TYR A 164 -17.12 -8.36 -22.42
CA TYR A 164 -17.68 -8.93 -23.63
C TYR A 164 -17.12 -10.33 -23.93
N ASN A 165 -15.80 -10.49 -23.86
CA ASN A 165 -15.15 -11.77 -24.13
C ASN A 165 -15.56 -12.84 -23.10
N LEU A 166 -15.68 -12.48 -21.82
CA LEU A 166 -16.22 -13.35 -20.76
C LEU A 166 -17.64 -13.87 -21.04
N THR A 167 -18.49 -13.08 -21.72
CA THR A 167 -19.89 -13.48 -22.01
C THR A 167 -20.03 -14.38 -23.23
N ARG A 168 -19.13 -14.26 -24.22
CA ARG A 168 -19.25 -14.99 -25.49
C ARG A 168 -18.50 -16.31 -25.50
N GLU A 169 -17.30 -16.31 -24.94
CA GLU A 169 -16.39 -17.45 -25.01
C GLU A 169 -15.59 -17.48 -23.71
N ASN A 170 -15.86 -18.48 -22.86
CA ASN A 170 -15.07 -18.75 -21.64
C ASN A 170 -13.61 -19.21 -21.97
N HIS A 171 -13.11 -18.90 -23.15
CA HIS A 171 -11.87 -19.42 -23.73
C HIS A 171 -10.68 -18.53 -23.33
N GLY A 172 -9.96 -18.97 -22.28
CA GLY A 172 -8.52 -18.70 -22.16
C GLY A 172 -8.12 -17.27 -21.80
N ILE A 173 -9.04 -16.41 -21.37
CA ILE A 173 -8.66 -15.12 -20.75
C ILE A 173 -7.95 -15.46 -19.44
N SER A 174 -6.69 -15.03 -19.33
CA SER A 174 -5.90 -15.23 -18.11
C SER A 174 -6.52 -14.49 -16.93
N ASP A 175 -6.42 -15.06 -15.72
CA ASP A 175 -6.91 -14.44 -14.49
C ASP A 175 -6.28 -13.05 -14.25
N THR A 176 -5.05 -12.86 -14.71
CA THR A 176 -4.34 -11.58 -14.74
C THR A 176 -5.11 -10.50 -15.49
N LEU A 177 -5.58 -10.76 -16.71
CA LEU A 177 -6.36 -9.81 -17.50
C LEU A 177 -7.69 -9.47 -16.80
N ARG A 178 -8.33 -10.49 -16.22
CA ARG A 178 -9.58 -10.30 -15.47
C ARG A 178 -9.37 -9.40 -14.25
N TRP A 179 -8.33 -9.61 -13.46
CA TRP A 179 -8.00 -8.76 -12.31
C TRP A 179 -7.60 -7.35 -12.71
N LEU A 180 -6.88 -7.20 -13.84
CA LEU A 180 -6.54 -5.89 -14.37
C LEU A 180 -7.78 -5.11 -14.84
N ALA A 181 -8.81 -5.79 -15.35
CA ALA A 181 -10.06 -5.15 -15.73
C ALA A 181 -10.85 -4.62 -14.52
N ASP A 182 -10.90 -5.35 -13.40
CA ASP A 182 -11.73 -4.97 -12.25
C ASP A 182 -11.25 -3.73 -11.48
N LYS A 183 -10.05 -3.21 -11.80
CA LYS A 183 -9.36 -2.12 -11.10
C LYS A 183 -9.06 -2.45 -9.62
N SER A 184 -8.03 -1.81 -9.09
CA SER A 184 -7.71 -1.89 -7.67
C SER A 184 -8.65 -1.01 -6.83
N ASN A 185 -8.65 -1.20 -5.51
CA ASN A 185 -9.30 -0.26 -4.61
C ASN A 185 -8.59 1.11 -4.67
N LYS A 186 -9.36 2.21 -4.64
CA LYS A 186 -8.86 3.59 -4.59
C LYS A 186 -8.45 4.01 -3.18
N ASP A 187 -8.96 3.30 -2.19
CA ASP A 187 -8.72 3.53 -0.78
C ASP A 187 -7.45 2.82 -0.36
N VAL A 188 -6.47 3.59 0.11
CA VAL A 188 -5.18 3.08 0.54
C VAL A 188 -4.99 3.35 2.02
N LEU A 189 -4.49 2.35 2.74
CA LEU A 189 -4.10 2.50 4.15
C LEU A 189 -2.82 3.32 4.26
N LYS A 190 -2.89 4.42 5.00
CA LYS A 190 -1.74 5.27 5.30
C LYS A 190 -1.48 5.29 6.80
N TYR A 191 -0.20 5.30 7.13
CA TYR A 191 0.30 5.38 8.50
C TYR A 191 0.99 6.73 8.68
N HIS A 192 0.90 7.30 9.89
CA HIS A 192 1.68 8.48 10.23
C HIS A 192 3.18 8.14 10.16
N ALA A 193 3.94 8.99 9.47
CA ALA A 193 5.38 8.88 9.32
C ALA A 193 6.12 9.45 10.53
#